data_AF-A0A8J4UZP3-F1
#
_entry.id   AF-A0A8J4UZP3-F1
#
_cell.length_a   1.000
_cell.length_b   1.000
_cell.length_c   1.000
_cell.angle_alpha   90.00
_cell.angle_beta   90.00
_cell.angle_gamma   90.00
#
_symmetry.space_group_name_H-M   'P 1'
#
loop_
_entity.id
_entity.type
_entity.pdbx_description
1 polymer ?
#
loop_
_entity_poly.entity_id
_entity_poly.type
_entity_poly.pdbx_seq_one_letter_code
_entity_poly.pdbx_strand_id
1 'polypeptide(L)'
;MTQLLFFGCFFVAFAPIITFFFMVISKNSQLIILSIGGSFFWLVSALIASVWWFIIVPMRESFWFTIPFSIAFQEVFRYIFYRLYAWGFNERPSLAQIETLARQAAQEKRSRTTSAGDESMSDISAASSGVTNRSSSNKQQKESMNQQDLQSSFDQKQDSFASSSISSINNNDKNNNNNNSGNQEQQAVGQSSGKEEYPKDTEINTRLETLSARPNHTLSAAAIGTGSGITYAFIMYASILWESTGPGALFSESCPTVNLFMISALTTLFITILHVAFNILAFQGYRSKKYHLVLYVLLAHFAVSYLTLLNQKKSCIGSLVPITGITIFTVIFSIYSLLRSDSITKIN
;
A
#
# COMPACT_ATOMS: atom_id res chain seq x y z
N MET A 1 37.51 -7.68 -20.80
CA MET A 1 36.48 -8.59 -21.37
C MET A 1 35.39 -8.95 -20.36
N THR A 2 35.71 -9.23 -19.09
CA THR A 2 34.74 -9.71 -18.06
C THR A 2 33.88 -8.60 -17.44
N GLN A 3 34.39 -7.37 -17.36
CA GLN A 3 33.58 -6.22 -16.91
C GLN A 3 32.39 -5.94 -17.84
N LEU A 4 32.55 -6.14 -19.15
CA LEU A 4 31.46 -5.99 -20.11
C LEU A 4 30.36 -7.04 -19.86
N LEU A 5 30.76 -8.28 -19.56
CA LEU A 5 29.84 -9.36 -19.18
C LEU A 5 29.08 -9.01 -17.89
N PHE A 6 29.80 -8.50 -16.87
CA PHE A 6 29.20 -8.05 -15.62
C PHE A 6 28.14 -6.97 -15.85
N PHE A 7 28.50 -5.86 -16.52
CA PHE A 7 27.56 -4.76 -16.77
C PHE A 7 26.41 -5.18 -17.69
N GLY A 8 26.68 -5.99 -18.72
CA GLY A 8 25.64 -6.52 -19.60
C GLY A 8 24.63 -7.37 -18.85
N CYS A 9 25.08 -8.31 -18.02
CA CYS A 9 24.18 -9.17 -17.26
C CYS A 9 23.49 -8.42 -16.10
N PHE A 10 24.14 -7.41 -15.51
CA PHE A 10 23.53 -6.51 -14.53
C PHE A 10 22.35 -5.75 -15.14
N PHE A 11 22.54 -5.10 -16.29
CA PHE A 11 21.46 -4.37 -16.94
C PHE A 11 20.35 -5.29 -17.43
N VAL A 12 20.66 -6.47 -17.96
CA VAL A 12 19.60 -7.44 -18.35
C VAL A 12 18.73 -7.83 -17.15
N ALA A 13 19.33 -8.13 -15.99
CA ALA A 13 18.58 -8.56 -14.81
C ALA A 13 17.82 -7.42 -14.12
N PHE A 14 18.46 -6.25 -13.94
CA PHE A 14 17.95 -5.19 -13.07
C PHE A 14 17.36 -3.98 -13.81
N ALA A 15 17.63 -3.76 -15.10
CA ALA A 15 17.18 -2.54 -15.79
C ALA A 15 15.66 -2.31 -15.76
N PRO A 16 14.77 -3.29 -16.02
CA PRO A 16 13.34 -3.00 -16.07
C PRO A 16 12.79 -2.67 -14.68
N ILE A 17 13.28 -3.33 -13.63
CA ILE A 17 12.80 -3.09 -12.27
C ILE A 17 13.35 -1.78 -11.70
N ILE A 18 14.61 -1.44 -11.98
CA ILE A 18 15.21 -0.15 -11.63
C ILE A 18 14.50 0.99 -12.37
N THR A 19 14.24 0.83 -13.67
CA THR A 19 13.54 1.84 -14.47
C THR A 19 12.13 2.06 -13.94
N PHE A 20 11.39 0.99 -13.65
CA PHE A 20 10.06 1.09 -13.05
C PHE A 20 10.10 1.76 -11.67
N PHE A 21 11.11 1.45 -10.84
CA PHE A 21 11.29 2.07 -9.53
C PHE A 21 11.52 3.58 -9.63
N PHE A 22 12.48 4.04 -10.44
CA PHE A 22 12.77 5.47 -10.59
C PHE A 22 11.72 6.26 -11.37
N MET A 23 11.00 5.62 -12.30
CA MET A 23 9.99 6.32 -13.12
C MET A 23 8.64 6.45 -12.43
N VAL A 24 8.25 5.45 -11.62
CA VAL A 24 6.89 5.34 -11.06
C VAL A 24 6.90 5.44 -9.52
N ILE A 25 7.76 4.66 -8.86
CA ILE A 25 7.73 4.52 -7.40
C ILE A 25 8.36 5.74 -6.71
N SER A 26 9.50 6.23 -7.19
CA SER A 26 10.23 7.33 -6.53
C SER A 26 9.51 8.68 -6.62
N LYS A 27 8.46 8.80 -7.45
CA LYS A 27 7.64 10.02 -7.55
C LYS A 27 6.81 10.29 -6.29
N ASN A 28 6.54 9.27 -5.48
CA ASN A 28 5.70 9.36 -4.30
C ASN A 28 6.39 8.68 -3.11
N SER A 29 6.60 9.40 -2.01
CA SER A 29 7.26 8.85 -0.80
C SER A 29 6.51 7.66 -0.20
N GLN A 30 5.18 7.64 -0.32
CA GLN A 30 4.33 6.55 0.13
C GLN A 30 4.55 5.24 -0.64
N LEU A 31 4.87 5.31 -1.94
CA LEU A 31 5.16 4.09 -2.72
C LEU A 31 6.54 3.53 -2.35
N ILE A 32 7.49 4.40 -1.99
CA ILE A 32 8.82 3.99 -1.54
C ILE A 32 8.72 3.18 -0.24
N ILE A 33 7.99 3.68 0.77
CA ILE A 33 7.83 2.96 2.05
C ILE A 33 7.13 1.60 1.84
N LEU A 34 6.15 1.52 0.93
CA LEU A 34 5.50 0.26 0.58
C LEU A 34 6.44 -0.72 -0.12
N SER A 35 7.33 -0.24 -0.98
CA SER A 35 8.36 -1.05 -1.63
C SER A 35 9.37 -1.61 -0.62
N ILE A 36 9.84 -0.77 0.32
CA ILE A 36 10.74 -1.21 1.41
C ILE A 36 10.02 -2.24 2.30
N GLY A 37 8.76 -2.00 2.63
CA GLY A 37 7.93 -2.97 3.36
C GLY A 37 7.80 -4.31 2.62
N GLY A 38 7.51 -4.30 1.32
CA GLY A 38 7.43 -5.52 0.51
C GLY A 38 8.74 -6.32 0.48
N SER A 39 9.87 -5.61 0.44
CA SER A 39 11.22 -6.21 0.53
C SER A 39 11.43 -6.91 1.87
N PHE A 40 11.08 -6.24 2.97
CA PHE A 40 11.21 -6.77 4.32
C PHE A 40 10.36 -8.02 4.54
N PHE A 41 9.06 -7.97 4.20
CA PHE A 41 8.17 -9.11 4.39
C PHE A 41 8.56 -10.32 3.52
N TRP A 42 9.12 -10.08 2.33
CA TRP A 42 9.67 -11.15 1.51
C TRP A 42 10.88 -11.80 2.19
N LEU A 43 11.83 -11.02 2.74
CA LEU A 43 12.97 -11.56 3.50
C LEU A 43 12.55 -12.34 4.73
N VAL A 44 11.57 -11.85 5.49
CA VAL A 44 11.03 -12.58 6.66
C VAL A 44 10.42 -13.91 6.21
N SER A 45 9.69 -13.94 5.09
CA SER A 45 9.14 -15.18 4.55
C SER A 45 10.22 -16.17 4.13
N ALA A 46 11.30 -15.70 3.51
CA ALA A 46 12.45 -16.52 3.10
C ALA A 46 13.27 -17.01 4.31
N LEU A 47 13.40 -16.19 5.35
CA LEU A 47 14.05 -16.55 6.60
C LEU A 47 13.30 -17.68 7.29
N ILE A 48 11.98 -17.57 7.41
CA ILE A 48 11.14 -18.63 8.00
C ILE A 48 11.20 -19.91 7.17
N ALA A 49 11.18 -19.81 5.84
CA ALA A 49 11.35 -20.96 4.96
C ALA A 49 12.72 -21.64 5.17
N SER A 50 13.79 -20.87 5.38
CA SER A 50 15.13 -21.39 5.67
C SER A 50 15.22 -22.07 7.05
N VAL A 51 14.62 -21.47 8.09
CA VAL A 51 14.52 -22.09 9.43
C VAL A 51 13.74 -23.41 9.35
N TRP A 52 12.64 -23.42 8.59
CA TRP A 52 11.82 -24.61 8.39
C TRP A 52 12.60 -25.73 7.68
N TRP A 53 13.35 -25.38 6.63
CA TRP A 53 14.24 -26.29 5.93
C TRP A 53 15.36 -26.84 6.83
N PHE A 54 15.85 -26.05 7.81
CA PHE A 54 16.88 -26.48 8.76
C PHE A 54 16.36 -27.48 9.81
N ILE A 55 15.16 -27.25 10.36
CA ILE A 55 14.57 -28.09 11.42
C ILE A 55 14.26 -29.51 10.93
N ILE A 56 13.71 -29.64 9.71
CA ILE A 56 13.22 -30.92 9.19
C ILE A 56 14.28 -31.56 8.28
N VAL A 57 15.04 -32.49 8.84
CA VAL A 57 16.12 -33.23 8.17
C VAL A 57 15.75 -33.83 6.79
N PRO A 58 14.62 -34.54 6.59
CA PRO A 58 14.30 -35.16 5.30
C PRO A 58 13.98 -34.15 4.18
N MET A 59 13.77 -32.86 4.49
CA MET A 59 13.58 -31.83 3.46
C MET A 59 14.83 -31.54 2.65
N ARG A 60 16.01 -31.78 3.25
CA ARG A 60 17.29 -31.42 2.66
C ARG A 60 17.62 -32.24 1.42
N GLU A 61 17.06 -33.45 1.33
CA GLU A 61 17.34 -34.37 0.22
C GLU A 61 16.27 -34.34 -0.88
N SER A 62 15.06 -33.86 -0.57
CA SER A 62 13.95 -33.84 -1.52
C SER A 62 13.45 -32.42 -1.80
N PHE A 63 13.76 -31.92 -3.00
CA PHE A 63 13.24 -30.64 -3.49
C PHE A 63 11.71 -30.58 -3.53
N TRP A 64 11.05 -31.75 -3.71
CA TRP A 64 9.60 -31.88 -3.71
C TRP A 64 8.95 -31.46 -2.40
N PHE A 65 9.66 -31.59 -1.29
CA PHE A 65 9.17 -31.10 0.00
C PHE A 65 9.58 -29.63 0.21
N THR A 66 10.80 -29.24 -0.15
CA THR A 66 11.29 -27.87 0.10
C THR A 66 10.53 -26.77 -0.65
N ILE A 67 10.22 -26.98 -1.93
CA ILE A 67 9.62 -25.96 -2.79
C ILE A 67 8.20 -25.58 -2.32
N PRO A 68 7.26 -26.53 -2.06
CA PRO A 68 5.92 -26.19 -1.64
C PRO A 68 5.83 -25.39 -0.34
N PHE A 69 6.61 -25.75 0.68
CA PHE A 69 6.60 -25.00 1.94
C PHE A 69 7.15 -23.58 1.75
N SER A 70 8.21 -23.42 0.94
CA SER A 70 8.78 -22.11 0.65
C SER A 70 7.78 -21.18 -0.05
N ILE A 71 7.06 -21.71 -1.05
CA ILE A 71 6.02 -20.95 -1.77
C ILE A 71 4.84 -20.65 -0.83
N ALA A 72 4.42 -21.61 -0.01
CA ALA A 72 3.34 -21.40 0.96
C ALA A 72 3.67 -20.26 1.93
N PHE A 73 4.88 -20.21 2.49
CA PHE A 73 5.30 -19.10 3.34
C PHE A 73 5.31 -17.78 2.57
N GLN A 74 5.85 -17.74 1.34
CA GLN A 74 5.85 -16.53 0.53
C GLN A 74 4.44 -15.98 0.24
N GLU A 75 3.48 -16.86 -0.06
CA GLU A 75 2.08 -16.46 -0.32
C GLU A 75 1.32 -16.06 0.95
N VAL A 76 1.56 -16.75 2.08
CA VAL A 76 1.00 -16.36 3.39
C VAL A 76 1.50 -14.99 3.80
N PHE A 77 2.79 -14.72 3.67
CA PHE A 77 3.36 -13.40 3.99
C PHE A 77 2.85 -12.30 3.06
N ARG A 78 2.61 -12.61 1.77
CA ARG A 78 1.93 -11.68 0.86
C ARG A 78 0.52 -11.32 1.35
N TYR A 79 -0.24 -12.31 1.82
CA TYR A 79 -1.57 -12.07 2.40
C TYR A 79 -1.50 -11.26 3.71
N ILE A 80 -0.57 -11.58 4.61
CA ILE A 80 -0.36 -10.82 5.85
C ILE A 80 -0.04 -9.36 5.53
N PHE A 81 0.82 -9.12 4.54
CA PHE A 81 1.18 -7.76 4.17
C PHE A 81 0.02 -7.01 3.51
N TYR A 82 -0.80 -7.69 2.70
CA TYR A 82 -2.07 -7.13 2.23
C TYR A 82 -3.01 -6.75 3.38
N ARG A 83 -3.14 -7.59 4.41
CA ARG A 83 -3.95 -7.29 5.60
C ARG A 83 -3.43 -6.07 6.34
N LEU A 84 -2.11 -5.97 6.50
CA LEU A 84 -1.47 -4.81 7.11
C LEU A 84 -1.70 -3.53 6.29
N TYR A 85 -1.61 -3.62 4.96
CA TYR A 85 -1.91 -2.53 4.05
C TYR A 85 -3.38 -2.09 4.14
N ALA A 86 -4.32 -3.05 4.12
CA ALA A 86 -5.74 -2.75 4.24
C ALA A 86 -6.06 -2.08 5.57
N TRP A 87 -5.48 -2.57 6.66
CA TRP A 87 -5.62 -1.97 7.99
C TRP A 87 -5.05 -0.56 8.06
N GLY A 88 -3.88 -0.33 7.47
CA GLY A 88 -3.22 0.97 7.47
C GLY A 88 -3.94 2.04 6.65
N PHE A 89 -4.45 1.68 5.46
CA PHE A 89 -4.93 2.66 4.47
C PHE A 89 -6.45 2.63 4.20
N ASN A 90 -7.14 1.50 4.36
CA ASN A 90 -8.59 1.44 4.11
C ASN A 90 -9.43 1.81 5.33
N GLU A 91 -8.91 1.60 6.54
CA GLU A 91 -9.71 1.73 7.77
C GLU A 91 -9.51 3.08 8.49
N ARG A 92 -8.55 3.91 8.06
CA ARG A 92 -8.34 5.25 8.63
C ARG A 92 -8.97 6.35 7.78
N PRO A 93 -9.87 7.20 8.32
CA PRO A 93 -10.35 8.39 7.62
C PRO A 93 -9.18 9.32 7.31
N SER A 94 -9.26 10.06 6.18
CA SER A 94 -8.20 11.00 5.84
C SER A 94 -8.08 12.09 6.92
N LEU A 95 -6.89 12.63 7.15
CA LEU A 95 -6.68 13.66 8.18
C LEU A 95 -7.64 14.85 7.99
N ALA A 96 -7.94 15.20 6.74
CA ALA A 96 -8.92 16.22 6.43
C ALA A 96 -10.35 15.86 6.89
N GLN A 97 -10.77 14.60 6.74
CA GLN A 97 -12.08 14.14 7.24
C GLN A 97 -12.14 14.16 8.77
N ILE A 98 -11.03 13.82 9.44
CA ILE A 98 -10.95 13.91 10.89
C ILE A 98 -11.06 15.38 11.33
N GLU A 99 -10.40 16.30 10.62
CA GLU A 99 -10.47 17.72 10.91
C GLU A 99 -11.88 18.28 10.71
N THR A 100 -12.57 17.91 9.63
CA THR A 100 -13.95 18.37 9.41
C THR A 100 -14.92 17.81 10.46
N LEU A 101 -14.77 16.54 10.84
CA LEU A 101 -15.54 15.93 11.91
C LEU A 101 -15.26 16.61 13.26
N ALA A 102 -14.00 16.97 13.54
CA ALA A 102 -13.63 17.70 14.74
C ALA A 102 -14.21 19.13 14.76
N ARG A 103 -14.18 19.84 13.64
CA ARG A 103 -14.78 21.18 13.49
C ARG A 103 -16.31 21.13 13.67
N GLN A 104 -16.98 20.15 13.08
CA GLN A 104 -18.42 19.94 13.24
C GLN A 104 -18.79 19.64 14.69
N ALA A 105 -18.04 18.75 15.37
CA ALA A 105 -18.25 18.46 16.78
C ALA A 105 -18.03 19.70 17.69
N ALA A 106 -17.11 20.60 17.32
CA ALA A 106 -16.90 21.86 18.04
C ALA A 106 -18.04 22.85 17.81
N GLN A 107 -18.58 22.94 16.58
CA GLN A 107 -19.75 23.78 16.27
C GLN A 107 -21.02 23.28 16.97
N GLU A 108 -21.24 21.96 17.02
CA GLU A 108 -22.39 21.37 17.72
C GLU A 108 -22.34 21.63 19.24
N LYS A 109 -21.15 21.55 19.84
CA LYS A 109 -20.99 21.95 21.26
C LYS A 109 -21.32 23.42 21.49
N ARG A 110 -20.93 24.30 20.55
CA ARG A 110 -21.20 25.73 20.64
C ARG A 110 -22.70 26.02 20.53
N SER A 111 -23.40 25.40 19.58
CA SER A 111 -24.85 25.58 19.41
C SER A 111 -25.67 25.07 20.61
N ARG A 112 -25.31 23.92 21.18
CA ARG A 112 -25.96 23.41 22.42
C ARG A 112 -25.78 24.34 23.62
N THR A 113 -24.61 24.98 23.77
CA THR A 113 -24.35 25.88 24.90
C THR A 113 -25.20 27.15 24.81
N THR A 114 -25.39 27.69 23.61
CA THR A 114 -26.29 28.83 23.36
C THR A 114 -27.76 28.46 23.58
N SER A 115 -28.20 27.27 23.15
CA SER A 115 -29.60 26.84 23.34
C SER A 115 -29.94 26.55 24.80
N ALA A 116 -28.98 26.14 25.62
CA ALA A 116 -29.18 25.94 27.06
C ALA A 116 -29.16 27.26 27.87
N GLY A 117 -28.67 28.36 27.28
CA GLY A 117 -28.66 29.69 27.90
C GLY A 117 -30.02 30.39 27.86
N ASP A 118 -30.82 30.14 26.80
CA ASP A 118 -32.12 30.80 26.61
C ASP A 118 -33.24 30.23 27.49
N GLU A 119 -33.12 29.01 28.03
CA GLU A 119 -34.06 28.51 29.06
C GLU A 119 -33.83 29.16 30.43
N SER A 120 -32.69 29.82 30.67
CA SER A 120 -32.41 30.51 31.93
C SER A 120 -32.71 32.01 31.92
N MET A 121 -33.10 32.57 30.77
CA MET A 121 -33.36 34.01 30.61
C MET A 121 -34.85 34.33 30.37
N SER A 122 -35.74 33.58 31.02
CA SER A 122 -37.14 33.97 31.20
C SER A 122 -37.56 34.24 32.66
N ASP A 123 -36.68 33.98 33.65
CA ASP A 123 -37.03 34.09 35.07
C ASP A 123 -36.04 34.95 35.89
N ILE A 124 -35.60 36.13 35.42
CA ILE A 124 -35.03 37.14 36.34
C ILE A 124 -35.51 38.55 35.96
N SER A 125 -36.75 38.83 36.36
CA SER A 125 -37.31 40.19 36.44
C SER A 125 -37.81 40.51 37.86
N ALA A 126 -37.06 40.13 38.90
CA ALA A 126 -37.26 40.69 40.25
C ALA A 126 -36.10 40.32 41.18
N ALA A 127 -35.24 41.28 41.51
CA ALA A 127 -34.85 41.59 42.89
C ALA A 127 -33.70 42.60 42.90
N SER A 128 -34.01 43.76 43.43
CA SER A 128 -33.10 44.83 43.81
C SER A 128 -32.50 44.56 45.20
N SER A 129 -31.30 45.13 45.42
CA SER A 129 -30.68 45.51 46.70
C SER A 129 -29.88 44.46 47.49
N GLY A 130 -28.58 44.76 47.70
CA GLY A 130 -27.74 44.11 48.72
C GLY A 130 -26.23 44.34 48.54
N VAL A 131 -25.67 45.23 49.35
CA VAL A 131 -24.26 45.66 49.42
C VAL A 131 -23.34 44.59 50.04
N THR A 132 -22.09 44.42 49.55
CA THR A 132 -20.82 44.55 50.32
C THR A 132 -19.56 44.07 49.55
N ASN A 133 -18.47 44.82 49.73
CA ASN A 133 -17.11 44.61 49.23
C ASN A 133 -16.37 43.44 49.89
N ARG A 134 -15.49 42.74 49.15
CA ARG A 134 -14.11 42.45 49.62
C ARG A 134 -13.13 42.06 48.50
N SER A 135 -11.88 42.45 48.77
CA SER A 135 -10.69 42.58 47.93
C SER A 135 -9.95 41.26 47.60
N SER A 136 -9.29 41.26 46.43
CA SER A 136 -7.95 40.73 46.09
C SER A 136 -7.52 39.31 46.49
N SER A 137 -7.11 38.47 45.52
CA SER A 137 -5.68 38.15 45.29
C SER A 137 -5.46 37.08 44.19
N ASN A 138 -4.28 37.14 43.56
CA ASN A 138 -3.56 36.11 42.80
C ASN A 138 -3.98 35.75 41.37
N LYS A 139 -3.57 36.65 40.48
CA LYS A 139 -2.88 36.33 39.21
C LYS A 139 -1.61 35.51 39.53
N GLN A 140 -1.28 34.51 38.69
CA GLN A 140 -0.17 33.54 38.80
C GLN A 140 -0.44 32.25 39.60
N GLN A 141 -1.30 31.38 39.07
CA GLN A 141 -1.08 29.92 39.15
C GLN A 141 -1.78 29.19 37.99
N LYS A 142 -1.65 29.75 36.79
CA LYS A 142 -2.31 29.32 35.57
C LYS A 142 -1.22 28.93 34.57
N GLU A 143 -0.66 27.72 34.68
CA GLU A 143 0.06 27.08 33.55
C GLU A 143 0.51 25.62 33.69
N SER A 144 0.32 24.91 34.82
CA SER A 144 0.82 23.52 34.95
C SER A 144 -0.25 22.43 35.16
N MET A 145 -1.54 22.72 34.94
CA MET A 145 -2.64 21.79 35.27
C MET A 145 -3.63 21.62 34.11
N ASN A 146 -3.10 21.38 32.89
CA ASN A 146 -3.95 21.12 31.71
C ASN A 146 -3.39 20.02 30.78
N GLN A 147 -2.45 19.21 31.27
CA GLN A 147 -1.79 18.18 30.45
C GLN A 147 -1.97 16.75 31.00
N GLN A 148 -2.56 16.58 32.18
CA GLN A 148 -2.88 15.25 32.74
C GLN A 148 -4.35 14.82 32.55
N ASP A 149 -5.28 15.74 32.28
CA ASP A 149 -6.70 15.41 32.08
C ASP A 149 -7.09 15.11 30.61
N LEU A 150 -6.20 15.39 29.65
CA LEU A 150 -6.44 15.05 28.24
C LEU A 150 -6.06 13.61 27.89
N GLN A 151 -5.19 12.98 28.69
CA GLN A 151 -4.72 11.61 28.46
C GLN A 151 -5.67 10.56 29.07
N SER A 152 -6.35 10.86 30.17
CA SER A 152 -7.30 9.95 30.83
C SER A 152 -8.66 9.86 30.13
N SER A 153 -9.02 10.83 29.29
CA SER A 153 -10.24 10.78 28.47
C SER A 153 -10.10 10.00 27.15
N PHE A 154 -8.87 9.59 26.78
CA PHE A 154 -8.60 8.88 25.53
C PHE A 154 -8.75 7.35 25.66
N ASP A 155 -8.51 6.78 26.84
CA ASP A 155 -8.60 5.33 27.05
C ASP A 155 -10.04 4.84 27.37
N GLN A 156 -10.93 5.70 27.88
CA GLN A 156 -12.27 5.28 28.30
C GLN A 156 -13.32 5.27 27.16
N LYS A 157 -13.04 5.89 26.00
CA LYS A 157 -14.00 5.96 24.88
C LYS A 157 -13.80 4.88 23.81
N GLN A 158 -12.79 4.04 23.97
CA GLN A 158 -12.45 2.98 23.02
C GLN A 158 -13.27 1.69 23.21
N ASP A 159 -13.93 1.52 24.36
CA ASP A 159 -14.74 0.32 24.65
C ASP A 159 -16.26 0.51 24.44
N SER A 160 -16.75 1.75 24.23
CA SER A 160 -18.20 2.03 24.20
C SER A 160 -18.83 2.16 22.81
N PHE A 161 -18.06 2.09 21.71
CA PHE A 161 -18.59 2.25 20.34
C PHE A 161 -18.57 0.97 19.49
N ALA A 162 -18.26 -0.18 20.09
CA ALA A 162 -18.37 -1.49 19.46
C ALA A 162 -19.82 -2.05 19.42
N SER A 163 -20.81 -1.33 19.93
CA SER A 163 -22.19 -1.85 20.09
C SER A 163 -23.27 -0.86 19.67
N SER A 164 -23.27 -0.42 18.42
CA SER A 164 -24.48 0.16 17.80
C SER A 164 -24.36 0.22 16.28
N SER A 165 -24.10 -0.93 15.66
CA SER A 165 -24.56 -1.17 14.30
C SER A 165 -25.99 -1.69 14.40
N ILE A 166 -26.93 -1.02 13.76
CA ILE A 166 -28.28 -1.44 13.30
C ILE A 166 -29.18 -0.20 13.42
N SER A 167 -29.44 0.46 12.29
CA SER A 167 -30.80 0.69 11.78
C SER A 167 -30.79 1.84 10.76
N SER A 168 -31.13 1.49 9.52
CA SER A 168 -32.04 2.23 8.64
C SER A 168 -31.89 3.75 8.52
N ILE A 169 -31.45 4.23 7.36
CA ILE A 169 -32.07 5.41 6.74
C ILE A 169 -32.33 5.14 5.25
N ASN A 170 -33.61 5.30 4.93
CA ASN A 170 -34.25 5.24 3.65
C ASN A 170 -34.46 6.68 3.14
N ASN A 171 -34.67 6.80 1.82
CA ASN A 171 -35.28 7.91 1.08
C ASN A 171 -34.44 9.12 0.64
N ASN A 172 -34.39 9.22 -0.70
CA ASN A 172 -34.77 10.36 -1.55
C ASN A 172 -34.14 11.72 -1.29
N ASP A 173 -33.38 12.20 -2.27
CA ASP A 173 -33.82 13.43 -2.94
C ASP A 173 -33.36 13.51 -4.41
N LYS A 174 -34.28 14.04 -5.22
CA LYS A 174 -34.16 14.31 -6.66
C LYS A 174 -33.46 15.65 -6.89
N ASN A 175 -33.00 15.79 -8.14
CA ASN A 175 -32.97 16.99 -8.98
C ASN A 175 -31.65 17.80 -9.14
N ASN A 176 -31.10 17.62 -10.34
CA ASN A 176 -30.94 18.59 -11.44
C ASN A 176 -29.75 19.57 -11.54
N ASN A 177 -29.11 19.42 -12.72
CA ASN A 177 -28.65 20.44 -13.69
C ASN A 177 -27.19 20.96 -13.67
N ASN A 178 -26.44 20.49 -14.69
CA ASN A 178 -25.87 21.23 -15.84
C ASN A 178 -25.15 22.57 -15.62
N ASN A 179 -23.84 22.64 -15.90
CA ASN A 179 -23.22 23.16 -17.14
C ASN A 179 -21.77 23.73 -16.98
N ASN A 180 -20.89 23.26 -17.87
CA ASN A 180 -19.79 23.88 -18.66
C ASN A 180 -18.89 25.06 -18.18
N SER A 181 -17.58 24.81 -18.32
CA SER A 181 -16.48 25.56 -19.00
C SER A 181 -16.00 26.96 -18.56
N GLY A 182 -14.67 27.09 -18.45
CA GLY A 182 -13.93 28.31 -18.81
C GLY A 182 -12.75 28.71 -17.89
N ASN A 183 -11.56 28.84 -18.48
CA ASN A 183 -10.26 29.23 -17.88
C ASN A 183 -10.22 30.62 -17.22
N GLN A 184 -9.33 30.84 -16.22
CA GLN A 184 -8.23 31.83 -16.24
C GLN A 184 -7.46 31.90 -14.90
N GLU A 185 -6.14 32.12 -15.00
CA GLU A 185 -5.19 32.45 -13.93
C GLU A 185 -5.43 33.86 -13.36
N GLN A 186 -5.18 34.09 -12.05
CA GLN A 186 -4.20 35.06 -11.51
C GLN A 186 -4.33 35.32 -9.99
N GLN A 187 -3.22 35.87 -9.48
CA GLN A 187 -2.76 36.08 -8.10
C GLN A 187 -3.55 37.07 -7.21
N ALA A 188 -3.57 36.72 -5.91
CA ALA A 188 -3.20 37.51 -4.71
C ALA A 188 -4.08 38.67 -4.13
N VAL A 189 -4.21 38.56 -2.79
CA VAL A 189 -4.47 39.57 -1.72
C VAL A 189 -5.87 40.21 -1.61
N GLY A 190 -6.47 40.13 -0.41
CA GLY A 190 -7.52 41.08 0.03
C GLY A 190 -8.55 40.49 1.00
N GLN A 191 -8.55 40.99 2.23
CA GLN A 191 -9.33 40.58 3.40
C GLN A 191 -10.68 41.31 3.47
N SER A 192 -11.78 40.67 3.92
CA SER A 192 -12.77 41.22 4.90
C SER A 192 -14.15 40.52 4.87
N SER A 193 -14.54 40.02 6.04
CA SER A 193 -15.87 39.86 6.66
C SER A 193 -17.14 39.60 5.83
N GLY A 194 -17.81 38.51 6.20
CA GLY A 194 -19.26 38.54 6.49
C GLY A 194 -20.09 37.51 5.73
N LYS A 195 -20.66 36.56 6.49
CA LYS A 195 -21.53 35.41 6.14
C LYS A 195 -20.74 34.16 5.71
N GLU A 196 -20.64 33.19 6.63
CA GLU A 196 -20.06 31.87 6.37
C GLU A 196 -20.99 31.05 5.45
N GLU A 197 -20.93 31.36 4.16
CA GLU A 197 -21.27 30.43 3.09
C GLU A 197 -20.04 29.53 2.88
N TYR A 198 -20.19 28.23 3.14
CA TYR A 198 -19.10 27.25 3.08
C TYR A 198 -18.50 27.23 1.67
N PRO A 199 -17.22 27.59 1.46
CA PRO A 199 -16.71 27.79 0.12
C PRO A 199 -16.40 26.44 -0.52
N LYS A 200 -17.23 26.06 -1.51
CA LYS A 200 -17.13 24.85 -2.33
C LYS A 200 -15.70 24.62 -2.87
N ASP A 201 -14.98 25.69 -3.16
CA ASP A 201 -13.63 25.65 -3.74
C ASP A 201 -12.56 25.22 -2.73
N THR A 202 -12.74 25.54 -1.44
CA THR A 202 -11.84 25.08 -0.38
C THR A 202 -12.02 23.59 -0.14
N GLU A 203 -13.26 23.09 -0.16
CA GLU A 203 -13.54 21.66 -0.08
C GLU A 203 -12.97 20.90 -1.28
N ILE A 204 -13.07 21.44 -2.50
CA ILE A 204 -12.49 20.82 -3.71
C ILE A 204 -10.97 20.72 -3.60
N ASN A 205 -10.29 21.79 -3.19
CA ASN A 205 -8.83 21.78 -3.01
C ASN A 205 -8.40 20.79 -1.92
N THR A 206 -9.11 20.72 -0.79
CA THR A 206 -8.85 19.73 0.25
C THR A 206 -9.12 18.30 -0.23
N ARG A 207 -10.18 18.06 -1.01
CA ARG A 207 -10.45 16.75 -1.61
C ARG A 207 -9.37 16.35 -2.61
N LEU A 208 -8.89 17.28 -3.43
CA LEU A 208 -7.78 17.06 -4.37
C LEU A 208 -6.46 16.74 -3.64
N GLU A 209 -6.17 17.44 -2.54
CA GLU A 209 -5.02 17.12 -1.67
C GLU A 209 -5.17 15.75 -1.00
N THR A 210 -6.38 15.37 -0.57
CA THR A 210 -6.60 14.03 0.02
C THR A 210 -6.55 12.91 -1.03
N LEU A 211 -6.95 13.19 -2.27
CA LEU A 211 -6.86 12.25 -3.39
C LEU A 211 -5.41 12.09 -3.87
N SER A 212 -4.61 13.16 -3.88
CA SER A 212 -3.17 13.09 -4.18
C SER A 212 -2.39 12.38 -3.07
N ALA A 213 -2.89 12.45 -1.83
CA ALA A 213 -2.30 11.75 -0.68
C ALA A 213 -2.66 10.26 -0.57
N ARG A 214 -3.63 9.72 -1.34
CA ARG A 214 -3.96 8.28 -1.32
C ARG A 214 -3.34 7.60 -2.56
N PRO A 215 -2.40 6.67 -2.39
CA PRO A 215 -1.78 6.03 -3.53
C PRO A 215 -2.78 5.07 -4.18
N ASN A 216 -2.84 5.05 -5.51
CA ASN A 216 -3.68 4.11 -6.25
C ASN A 216 -3.41 2.69 -5.76
N HIS A 217 -4.46 1.92 -5.48
CA HIS A 217 -4.33 0.57 -4.91
C HIS A 217 -3.48 -0.36 -5.79
N THR A 218 -3.61 -0.26 -7.11
CA THR A 218 -2.81 -1.00 -8.08
C THR A 218 -1.34 -0.58 -8.05
N LEU A 219 -1.06 0.73 -7.95
CA LEU A 219 0.32 1.24 -7.83
C LEU A 219 0.94 0.84 -6.50
N SER A 220 0.14 0.81 -5.43
CA SER A 220 0.55 0.29 -4.12
C SER A 220 0.96 -1.18 -4.24
N ALA A 221 0.12 -2.02 -4.84
CA ALA A 221 0.43 -3.44 -5.07
C ALA A 221 1.68 -3.64 -5.95
N ALA A 222 1.82 -2.83 -7.00
CA ALA A 222 2.99 -2.85 -7.87
C ALA A 222 4.26 -2.46 -7.12
N ALA A 223 4.23 -1.43 -6.28
CA ALA A 223 5.38 -0.99 -5.48
C ALA A 223 5.86 -2.08 -4.51
N ILE A 224 4.91 -2.75 -3.84
CA ILE A 224 5.17 -3.89 -2.94
C ILE A 224 5.82 -5.04 -3.73
N GLY A 225 5.26 -5.35 -4.90
CA GLY A 225 5.80 -6.35 -5.81
C GLY A 225 7.22 -6.02 -6.26
N THR A 226 7.48 -4.76 -6.60
CA THR A 226 8.81 -4.28 -6.99
C THR A 226 9.82 -4.46 -5.86
N GLY A 227 9.48 -4.13 -4.62
CA GLY A 227 10.36 -4.37 -3.47
C GLY A 227 10.72 -5.84 -3.29
N SER A 228 9.71 -6.71 -3.28
CA SER A 228 9.93 -8.16 -3.20
C SER A 228 10.75 -8.71 -4.38
N GLY A 229 10.53 -8.18 -5.59
CA GLY A 229 11.26 -8.55 -6.79
C GLY A 229 12.73 -8.11 -6.76
N ILE A 230 13.02 -6.87 -6.38
CA ILE A 230 14.40 -6.37 -6.24
C ILE A 230 15.16 -7.23 -5.22
N THR A 231 14.52 -7.54 -4.11
CA THR A 231 15.12 -8.33 -3.04
C THR A 231 15.37 -9.77 -3.48
N TYR A 232 14.40 -10.39 -4.18
CA TYR A 232 14.59 -11.68 -4.82
C TYR A 232 15.79 -11.67 -5.78
N ALA A 233 15.87 -10.66 -6.67
CA ALA A 233 16.97 -10.55 -7.63
C ALA A 233 18.32 -10.45 -6.93
N PHE A 234 18.39 -9.64 -5.87
CA PHE A 234 19.60 -9.49 -5.10
C PHE A 234 20.02 -10.82 -4.45
N ILE A 235 19.11 -11.48 -3.72
CA ILE A 235 19.44 -12.73 -3.01
C ILE A 235 19.79 -13.87 -3.96
N MET A 236 19.10 -13.99 -5.09
CA MET A 236 19.27 -15.12 -6.00
C MET A 236 20.38 -14.91 -7.03
N TYR A 237 20.74 -13.66 -7.37
CA TYR A 237 21.64 -13.38 -8.48
C TYR A 237 22.88 -12.57 -8.12
N ALA A 238 22.91 -11.81 -7.03
CA ALA A 238 24.06 -10.93 -6.73
C ALA A 238 25.38 -11.68 -6.58
N SER A 239 25.40 -12.82 -5.89
CA SER A 239 26.61 -13.64 -5.71
C SER A 239 27.10 -14.22 -7.04
N ILE A 240 26.20 -14.74 -7.87
CA ILE A 240 26.52 -15.29 -9.19
C ILE A 240 27.06 -14.17 -10.11
N LEU A 241 26.45 -12.99 -10.05
CA LEU A 241 26.90 -11.84 -10.83
C LEU A 241 28.28 -11.35 -10.39
N TRP A 242 28.58 -11.38 -9.08
CA TRP A 242 29.91 -11.00 -8.58
C TRP A 242 31.02 -11.90 -9.15
N GLU A 243 30.76 -13.21 -9.25
CA GLU A 243 31.71 -14.18 -9.84
C GLU A 243 32.00 -13.91 -11.32
N SER A 244 31.09 -13.26 -12.05
CA SER A 244 31.27 -12.94 -13.47
C SER A 244 32.39 -11.90 -13.73
N THR A 245 32.94 -11.27 -12.68
CA THR A 245 34.07 -10.34 -12.79
C THR A 245 35.41 -11.05 -13.02
N GLY A 246 35.50 -12.34 -12.65
CA GLY A 246 36.69 -13.17 -12.81
C GLY A 246 37.00 -13.51 -14.28
N PRO A 247 38.23 -13.96 -14.59
CA PRO A 247 38.72 -14.18 -15.97
C PRO A 247 38.08 -15.37 -16.73
N GLY A 248 37.09 -16.06 -16.14
CA GLY A 248 36.49 -17.27 -16.71
C GLY A 248 35.00 -17.13 -17.05
N ALA A 249 34.54 -17.87 -18.05
CA ALA A 249 33.11 -18.03 -18.34
C ALA A 249 32.65 -19.40 -17.86
N LEU A 250 31.53 -19.44 -17.12
CA LEU A 250 30.90 -20.68 -16.68
C LEU A 250 29.82 -21.08 -17.68
N PHE A 251 29.85 -22.34 -18.08
CA PHE A 251 28.84 -22.95 -18.96
C PHE A 251 28.18 -24.11 -18.21
N SER A 252 26.89 -24.29 -18.43
CA SER A 252 26.16 -25.45 -17.94
C SER A 252 26.17 -26.53 -19.02
N GLU A 253 26.32 -27.80 -18.64
CA GLU A 253 26.19 -28.94 -19.56
C GLU A 253 24.82 -28.96 -20.27
N SER A 254 23.79 -28.37 -19.63
CA SER A 254 22.45 -28.26 -20.21
C SER A 254 22.35 -27.25 -21.37
N CYS A 255 23.32 -26.34 -21.52
CA CYS A 255 23.39 -25.37 -22.63
C CYS A 255 24.82 -24.85 -22.84
N PRO A 256 25.60 -25.49 -23.74
CA PRO A 256 26.98 -25.07 -24.03
C PRO A 256 27.06 -23.80 -24.88
N THR A 257 25.95 -23.33 -25.46
CA THR A 257 25.91 -22.19 -26.39
C THR A 257 25.85 -20.83 -25.69
N VAL A 258 25.46 -20.77 -24.42
CA VAL A 258 25.24 -19.54 -23.67
C VAL A 258 25.89 -19.61 -22.28
N ASN A 259 26.44 -18.50 -21.81
CA ASN A 259 27.05 -18.41 -20.49
C ASN A 259 25.98 -18.60 -19.39
N LEU A 260 26.35 -19.28 -18.30
CA LEU A 260 25.51 -19.48 -17.12
C LEU A 260 25.03 -18.13 -16.57
N PHE A 261 25.91 -17.13 -16.51
CA PHE A 261 25.61 -15.77 -16.05
C PHE A 261 24.44 -15.13 -16.81
N MET A 262 24.38 -15.33 -18.14
CA MET A 262 23.30 -14.80 -18.98
C MET A 262 21.98 -15.54 -18.74
N ILE A 263 22.01 -16.87 -18.59
CA ILE A 263 20.81 -17.65 -18.27
C ILE A 263 20.24 -17.22 -16.91
N SER A 264 21.10 -17.05 -15.90
CA SER A 264 20.68 -16.59 -14.58
C SER A 264 20.17 -15.15 -14.61
N ALA A 265 20.76 -14.26 -15.42
CA ALA A 265 20.28 -12.90 -15.60
C ALA A 265 18.86 -12.87 -16.20
N LEU A 266 18.62 -13.65 -17.27
CA LEU A 266 17.31 -13.75 -17.92
C LEU A 266 16.27 -14.39 -17.01
N THR A 267 16.64 -15.46 -16.29
CA THR A 267 15.74 -16.09 -15.33
C THR A 267 15.35 -15.09 -14.24
N THR A 268 16.31 -14.35 -13.70
CA THR A 268 16.07 -13.32 -12.68
C THR A 268 15.18 -12.21 -13.20
N LEU A 269 15.41 -11.73 -14.42
CA LEU A 269 14.55 -10.77 -15.11
C LEU A 269 13.09 -11.26 -15.16
N PHE A 270 12.83 -12.48 -15.60
CA PHE A 270 11.46 -12.99 -15.69
C PHE A 270 10.81 -13.18 -14.32
N ILE A 271 11.54 -13.71 -13.33
CA ILE A 271 10.99 -13.90 -11.98
C ILE A 271 10.70 -12.55 -11.32
N THR A 272 11.54 -11.53 -11.49
CA THR A 272 11.30 -10.19 -10.95
C THR A 272 10.05 -9.55 -11.52
N ILE A 273 9.83 -9.65 -12.83
CA ILE A 273 8.60 -9.19 -13.49
C ILE A 273 7.38 -9.95 -12.95
N LEU A 274 7.50 -11.27 -12.78
CA LEU A 274 6.45 -12.10 -12.18
C LEU A 274 6.15 -11.70 -10.74
N HIS A 275 7.13 -11.38 -9.90
CA HIS A 275 6.89 -10.88 -8.54
C HIS A 275 6.02 -9.62 -8.54
N VAL A 276 6.26 -8.69 -9.47
CA VAL A 276 5.43 -7.49 -9.62
C VAL A 276 4.01 -7.87 -10.05
N ALA A 277 3.86 -8.68 -11.10
CA ALA A 277 2.56 -9.06 -11.64
C ALA A 277 1.73 -9.92 -10.65
N PHE A 278 2.36 -10.85 -9.94
CA PHE A 278 1.72 -11.67 -8.91
C PHE A 278 1.19 -10.82 -7.75
N ASN A 279 1.94 -9.80 -7.31
CA ASN A 279 1.44 -8.91 -6.27
C ASN A 279 0.24 -8.08 -6.74
N ILE A 280 0.26 -7.57 -7.98
CA ILE A 280 -0.88 -6.84 -8.57
C ILE A 280 -2.13 -7.73 -8.62
N LEU A 281 -2.00 -8.93 -9.18
CA LEU A 281 -3.10 -9.90 -9.31
C LEU A 281 -3.63 -10.37 -7.94
N ALA A 282 -2.73 -10.66 -7.00
CA ALA A 282 -3.10 -11.10 -5.66
C ALA A 282 -3.86 -9.99 -4.91
N PHE A 283 -3.38 -8.75 -4.93
CA PHE A 283 -4.06 -7.61 -4.29
C PHE A 283 -5.46 -7.38 -4.88
N GLN A 284 -5.58 -7.49 -6.21
CA GLN A 284 -6.88 -7.38 -6.88
C GLN A 284 -7.82 -8.53 -6.46
N GLY A 285 -7.30 -9.75 -6.36
CA GLY A 285 -8.03 -10.93 -5.89
C GLY A 285 -8.52 -10.79 -4.45
N TYR A 286 -7.64 -10.35 -3.55
CA TYR A 286 -7.96 -10.16 -2.12
C TYR A 286 -9.02 -9.08 -1.91
N ARG A 287 -8.92 -7.94 -2.61
CA ARG A 287 -9.89 -6.85 -2.50
C ARG A 287 -11.23 -7.20 -3.12
N SER A 288 -11.24 -7.82 -4.30
CA SER A 288 -12.47 -8.10 -5.05
C SER A 288 -13.15 -9.39 -4.61
N LYS A 289 -12.61 -10.10 -3.61
CA LYS A 289 -13.00 -11.47 -3.20
C LYS A 289 -13.07 -12.45 -4.38
N LYS A 290 -12.30 -12.20 -5.44
CA LYS A 290 -12.22 -13.04 -6.64
C LYS A 290 -11.10 -14.07 -6.45
N TYR A 291 -11.42 -15.16 -5.77
CA TYR A 291 -10.46 -16.21 -5.41
C TYR A 291 -9.76 -16.85 -6.62
N HIS A 292 -10.38 -16.83 -7.81
CA HIS A 292 -9.76 -17.33 -9.04
C HIS A 292 -8.43 -16.64 -9.38
N LEU A 293 -8.31 -15.33 -9.10
CA LEU A 293 -7.05 -14.60 -9.34
C LEU A 293 -5.94 -15.06 -8.38
N VAL A 294 -6.29 -15.26 -7.11
CA VAL A 294 -5.35 -15.74 -6.09
C VAL A 294 -4.91 -17.17 -6.39
N LEU A 295 -5.85 -18.04 -6.78
CA LEU A 295 -5.55 -19.41 -7.17
C LEU A 295 -4.62 -19.46 -8.38
N TYR A 296 -4.85 -18.62 -9.40
CA TYR A 296 -3.96 -18.51 -10.55
C TYR A 296 -2.54 -18.14 -10.13
N VAL A 297 -2.38 -17.12 -9.28
CA VAL A 297 -1.07 -16.68 -8.78
C VAL A 297 -0.35 -17.83 -8.06
N LEU A 298 -1.06 -18.54 -7.18
CA LEU A 298 -0.49 -19.69 -6.47
C LEU A 298 0.00 -20.76 -7.44
N LEU A 299 -0.85 -21.19 -8.39
CA LEU A 299 -0.50 -22.22 -9.37
C LEU A 299 0.63 -21.80 -10.30
N ALA A 300 0.62 -20.54 -10.77
CA ALA A 300 1.68 -20.00 -11.62
C ALA A 300 3.01 -19.88 -10.87
N HIS A 301 2.99 -19.51 -9.60
CA HIS A 301 4.18 -19.48 -8.75
C HIS A 301 4.77 -20.89 -8.60
N PHE A 302 3.94 -21.88 -8.27
CA PHE A 302 4.34 -23.30 -8.25
C PHE A 302 4.93 -23.77 -9.58
N ALA A 303 4.24 -23.51 -10.69
CA ALA A 303 4.70 -23.91 -12.01
C ALA A 303 6.10 -23.34 -12.30
N VAL A 304 6.28 -22.04 -12.12
CA VAL A 304 7.55 -21.36 -12.40
C VAL A 304 8.67 -21.86 -11.47
N SER A 305 8.39 -22.10 -10.19
CA SER A 305 9.36 -22.65 -9.23
C SER A 305 9.79 -24.08 -9.54
N TYR A 306 8.93 -24.91 -10.12
CA TYR A 306 9.33 -26.24 -10.59
C TYR A 306 10.04 -26.20 -11.94
N LEU A 307 9.67 -25.26 -12.81
CA LEU A 307 10.34 -25.07 -14.10
C LEU A 307 11.81 -24.65 -13.93
N THR A 308 12.16 -23.90 -12.89
CA THR A 308 13.56 -23.55 -12.60
C THR A 308 14.42 -24.77 -12.26
N LEU A 309 13.85 -25.86 -11.73
CA LEU A 309 14.59 -27.11 -11.45
C LEU A 309 14.98 -27.85 -12.73
N LEU A 310 14.21 -27.70 -13.80
CA LEU A 310 14.52 -28.35 -15.08
C LEU A 310 15.84 -27.83 -15.68
N ASN A 311 16.31 -26.67 -15.22
CA ASN A 311 17.62 -26.11 -15.58
C ASN A 311 18.79 -27.02 -15.20
N GLN A 312 18.61 -27.95 -14.25
CA GLN A 312 19.67 -28.88 -13.82
C GLN A 312 19.70 -30.21 -14.59
N LYS A 313 18.59 -30.64 -15.23
CA LYS A 313 18.43 -32.04 -15.66
C LYS A 313 18.21 -32.29 -17.15
N LYS A 314 17.73 -31.30 -17.92
CA LYS A 314 17.31 -31.55 -19.32
C LYS A 314 17.97 -30.61 -20.31
N SER A 315 17.51 -29.37 -20.37
CA SER A 315 17.96 -28.37 -21.34
C SER A 315 17.61 -27.00 -20.82
N CYS A 316 18.50 -26.00 -20.94
CA CYS A 316 18.17 -24.65 -20.48
C CYS A 316 16.99 -24.04 -21.26
N ILE A 317 16.80 -24.45 -22.52
CA ILE A 317 15.65 -24.07 -23.36
C ILE A 317 14.34 -24.58 -22.73
N GLY A 318 14.37 -25.76 -22.13
CA GLY A 318 13.20 -26.40 -21.51
C GLY A 318 12.73 -25.72 -20.22
N SER A 319 13.56 -24.92 -19.56
CA SER A 319 13.15 -24.07 -18.43
C SER A 319 12.92 -22.63 -18.86
N LEU A 320 13.80 -22.06 -19.68
CA LEU A 320 13.77 -20.63 -20.02
C LEU A 320 12.60 -20.23 -20.93
N VAL A 321 12.30 -21.04 -21.94
CA VAL A 321 11.18 -20.77 -22.87
C VAL A 321 9.84 -20.77 -22.15
N PRO A 322 9.48 -21.79 -21.35
CA PRO A 322 8.19 -21.77 -20.67
C PRO A 322 8.11 -20.72 -19.56
N ILE A 323 9.22 -20.40 -18.87
CA ILE A 323 9.24 -19.27 -17.91
C ILE A 323 8.94 -17.95 -18.64
N THR A 324 9.56 -17.72 -19.80
CA THR A 324 9.27 -16.55 -20.64
C THR A 324 7.80 -16.52 -21.05
N GLY A 325 7.24 -17.65 -21.50
CA GLY A 325 5.84 -17.77 -21.89
C GLY A 325 4.87 -17.45 -20.76
N ILE A 326 5.09 -18.04 -19.56
CA ILE A 326 4.27 -17.77 -18.37
C ILE A 326 4.39 -16.30 -17.96
N THR A 327 5.57 -15.70 -18.07
CA THR A 327 5.79 -14.29 -17.74
C THR A 327 5.00 -13.38 -18.66
N ILE A 328 5.12 -13.54 -19.97
CA ILE A 328 4.38 -12.75 -20.96
C ILE A 328 2.88 -12.91 -20.76
N PHE A 329 2.41 -14.16 -20.60
CA PHE A 329 1.01 -14.45 -20.36
C PHE A 329 0.50 -13.79 -19.06
N THR A 330 1.27 -13.88 -17.97
CA THR A 330 0.90 -13.28 -16.67
C THR A 330 0.84 -11.75 -16.76
N VAL A 331 1.77 -11.11 -17.49
CA VAL A 331 1.75 -9.66 -17.69
C VAL A 331 0.54 -9.23 -18.51
N ILE A 332 0.25 -9.90 -19.63
CA ILE A 332 -0.93 -9.63 -20.46
C ILE A 332 -2.20 -9.85 -19.65
N PHE A 333 -2.29 -10.96 -18.91
CA PHE A 333 -3.41 -11.28 -18.06
C PHE A 333 -3.62 -10.24 -16.95
N SER A 334 -2.52 -9.75 -16.34
CA SER A 334 -2.57 -8.66 -15.37
C SER A 334 -3.12 -7.38 -15.99
N ILE A 335 -2.63 -6.98 -17.16
CA ILE A 335 -3.13 -5.78 -17.86
C ILE A 335 -4.62 -5.93 -18.22
N TYR A 336 -5.01 -7.08 -18.78
CA TYR A 336 -6.40 -7.38 -19.11
C TYR A 336 -7.32 -7.34 -17.87
N SER A 337 -6.88 -7.91 -16.75
CA SER A 337 -7.62 -7.90 -15.49
C SER A 337 -7.77 -6.49 -14.91
N LEU A 338 -6.79 -5.62 -15.10
CA LEU A 338 -6.89 -4.20 -14.72
C LEU A 338 -7.90 -3.46 -15.60
N LEU A 339 -7.77 -3.56 -16.93
CA LEU A 339 -8.67 -2.89 -17.88
C LEU A 339 -10.13 -3.31 -17.69
N ARG A 340 -10.38 -4.60 -17.44
CA ARG A 340 -11.72 -5.13 -17.17
C ARG A 340 -12.27 -4.68 -15.83
N SER A 341 -11.41 -4.50 -14.82
CA SER A 341 -11.86 -4.01 -13.52
C SER A 341 -12.31 -2.56 -13.61
N ASP A 342 -11.58 -1.73 -14.36
CA ASP A 342 -11.88 -0.31 -14.53
C ASP A 342 -13.15 -0.08 -15.37
N SER A 343 -13.40 -0.93 -16.38
CA SER A 343 -14.63 -0.84 -17.18
C SER A 343 -15.89 -1.16 -16.38
N ILE A 344 -15.84 -2.13 -15.45
CA ILE A 344 -16.98 -2.49 -14.61
C ILE A 344 -17.34 -1.37 -13.63
N THR A 345 -16.36 -0.64 -13.09
CA THR A 345 -16.60 0.52 -12.21
C THR A 345 -17.19 1.75 -12.90
N LYS A 346 -17.25 1.80 -14.24
CA LYS A 346 -17.86 2.92 -14.98
C LYS A 346 -19.32 2.68 -15.36
N ILE A 347 -19.84 1.46 -15.19
CA ILE A 347 -21.17 1.04 -15.66
C ILE A 347 -22.19 0.96 -14.49
N ASN A 348 -21.71 0.93 -13.25
CA ASN A 348 -22.51 1.13 -12.04
C ASN A 348 -22.24 2.50 -11.45
#